data_AF-A0A956W1M6-F1
#
_entry.id   AF-A0A956W1M6-F1
#
_cell.length_a   1.000
_cell.length_b   1.000
_cell.length_c   1.000
_cell.angle_alpha   90.00
_cell.angle_beta   90.00
_cell.angle_gamma   90.00
#
_symmetry.space_group_name_H-M   'P 1'
#
loop_
_entity.id
_entity.type
_entity.pdbx_description
1 polymer ?
#
loop_
_entity_poly.entity_id
_entity_poly.type
_entity_poly.pdbx_seq_one_letter_code
_entity_poly.pdbx_strand_id
1 'polypeptide(L)'
;MTVFLKGMLGRRGDDHDTPPPPPEHCFSCGASLEGSRSYELYRVCHSCEFHFHLSAAERIALLVDPGSFHEDDRGVTSIDPLSFVGRRPYRQQVIEAQRRTGLTEAALTGTAEIFAVEVGIAVVDYSFLGGSIGIAAGERLARTFERATSRKLPVVTVISTSGARVAEGLLALMQSPRIIGAAERHREAGLPHICVLADPATGSAYASFVSLADFIFSEPRALVGYSATRQLIESSESKLPEGAHTAESYLQHGLLDAIVPRPNLRDALGQLLDLLQSDYRVTSRRHRPVHKTRHTDRPAWQLVQLSRHEHRPTAPELIARMVSSFVEIRGDRAGDDDPAVTAGVGSLAGET
;
A
#
# COMPACT_ATOMS: atom_id res chain seq x y z
N MET A 1 22.63 -12.12 10.07
CA MET A 1 22.40 -11.05 11.08
C MET A 1 23.64 -10.22 11.43
N THR A 2 24.87 -10.63 11.11
CA THR A 2 26.10 -9.90 11.51
C THR A 2 26.66 -8.92 10.45
N VAL A 3 26.06 -8.86 9.25
CA VAL A 3 26.52 -8.00 8.14
C VAL A 3 25.84 -6.62 8.15
N PHE A 4 24.62 -6.52 8.71
CA PHE A 4 23.85 -5.26 8.78
C PHE A 4 24.48 -4.16 9.66
N LEU A 5 25.33 -4.53 10.61
CA LEU A 5 25.96 -3.59 11.55
C LEU A 5 27.33 -3.07 11.10
N LYS A 6 27.99 -3.72 10.12
CA LYS A 6 29.38 -3.38 9.74
C LYS A 6 29.50 -2.28 8.69
N GLY A 7 28.43 -1.96 7.96
CA GLY A 7 28.43 -0.84 7.01
C GLY A 7 28.30 0.55 7.66
N MET A 8 27.89 0.62 8.93
CA MET A 8 27.54 1.89 9.59
C MET A 8 28.68 2.50 10.43
N LEU A 9 29.79 1.79 10.62
CA LEU A 9 30.87 2.16 11.54
C LEU A 9 32.22 2.04 10.84
N GLY A 10 32.53 3.00 9.95
CA GLY A 10 33.84 3.02 9.31
C GLY A 10 34.12 4.12 8.30
N ARG A 11 34.12 5.39 8.73
CA ARG A 11 35.23 6.38 8.55
C ARG A 11 34.72 7.81 8.75
N ARG A 12 35.49 8.56 9.55
CA ARG A 12 35.42 10.02 9.74
C ARG A 12 35.90 10.71 8.46
N GLY A 13 35.21 11.76 8.04
CA GLY A 13 35.62 12.69 6.98
C GLY A 13 34.38 13.31 6.33
N ASP A 14 34.28 14.64 6.38
CA ASP A 14 33.18 15.45 5.86
C ASP A 14 32.87 15.16 4.38
N ASP A 15 31.71 14.57 4.11
CA ASP A 15 30.93 14.69 2.87
C ASP A 15 29.59 13.96 3.08
N HIS A 16 28.66 14.62 3.79
CA HIS A 16 27.35 14.04 4.17
C HIS A 16 26.20 14.40 3.21
N ASP A 17 26.47 15.13 2.12
CA ASP A 17 25.42 15.68 1.25
C ASP A 17 25.13 14.87 -0.03
N THR A 18 25.90 13.82 -0.33
CA THR A 18 25.60 12.92 -1.47
C THR A 18 24.91 11.63 -1.00
N PRO A 19 23.76 11.24 -1.61
CA PRO A 19 23.16 9.95 -1.33
C PRO A 19 24.18 8.83 -1.62
N PRO A 20 24.22 7.77 -0.79
CA PRO A 20 25.14 6.67 -1.00
C PRO A 20 24.90 6.06 -2.39
N PRO A 21 25.96 5.62 -3.09
CA PRO A 21 25.82 5.00 -4.39
C PRO A 21 24.91 3.77 -4.29
N PRO A 22 24.13 3.45 -5.35
CA PRO A 22 23.31 2.26 -5.36
C PRO A 22 24.18 1.01 -5.13
N PRO A 23 23.70 0.03 -4.35
CA PRO A 23 24.46 -1.19 -4.10
C PRO A 23 24.74 -1.97 -5.39
N GLU A 24 25.98 -2.44 -5.53
CA GLU A 24 26.37 -3.35 -6.63
C GLU A 24 25.84 -4.77 -6.41
N HIS A 25 25.60 -5.16 -5.15
CA HIS A 25 25.19 -6.52 -4.78
C HIS A 25 23.94 -6.49 -3.88
N CYS A 26 23.10 -7.50 -4.02
CA CYS A 26 21.88 -7.61 -3.23
C CYS A 26 22.17 -7.87 -1.76
N PHE A 27 21.59 -7.06 -0.85
CA PHE A 27 21.74 -7.24 0.60
C PHE A 27 21.13 -8.54 1.12
N SER A 28 20.19 -9.13 0.39
CA SER A 28 19.47 -10.36 0.77
C SER A 28 20.18 -11.63 0.28
N CYS A 29 20.49 -11.72 -1.02
CA CYS A 29 21.07 -12.94 -1.61
C CYS A 29 22.52 -12.80 -2.11
N GLY A 30 23.10 -11.60 -2.11
CA GLY A 30 24.47 -11.36 -2.60
C GLY A 30 24.65 -11.37 -4.11
N ALA A 31 23.59 -11.56 -4.91
CA ALA A 31 23.66 -11.51 -6.36
C ALA A 31 24.08 -10.10 -6.86
N SER A 32 24.86 -10.04 -7.94
CA SER A 32 25.16 -8.77 -8.62
C SER A 32 23.89 -8.14 -9.18
N LEU A 33 23.75 -6.83 -8.99
CA LEU A 33 22.63 -6.00 -9.45
C LEU A 33 22.97 -5.23 -10.74
N GLU A 34 24.22 -5.27 -11.18
CA GLU A 34 24.69 -4.57 -12.37
C GLU A 34 24.01 -5.09 -13.64
N GLY A 35 23.49 -4.18 -14.47
CA GLY A 35 22.77 -4.51 -15.71
C GLY A 35 21.40 -5.18 -15.50
N SER A 36 20.90 -5.25 -14.26
CA SER A 36 19.59 -5.81 -13.96
C SER A 36 18.48 -4.81 -14.27
N ARG A 37 17.74 -5.03 -15.36
CA ARG A 37 16.56 -4.22 -15.72
C ARG A 37 15.53 -4.15 -14.59
N SER A 38 15.34 -5.25 -13.84
CA SER A 38 14.42 -5.28 -12.70
C SER A 38 14.87 -4.35 -11.56
N TYR A 39 16.18 -4.27 -11.33
CA TYR A 39 16.74 -3.40 -10.30
C TYR A 39 16.79 -1.94 -10.76
N GLU A 40 17.15 -1.69 -12.02
CA GLU A 40 17.24 -0.35 -12.59
C GLU A 40 15.88 0.34 -12.66
N LEU A 41 14.84 -0.38 -13.10
CA LEU A 41 13.50 0.19 -13.24
C LEU A 41 12.71 0.16 -11.94
N TYR A 42 12.70 -0.99 -11.25
CA TYR A 42 11.79 -1.21 -10.11
C TYR A 42 12.51 -1.26 -8.77
N ARG A 43 13.84 -1.19 -8.71
CA ARG A 43 14.62 -1.46 -7.49
C ARG A 43 14.24 -2.81 -6.88
N VAL A 44 14.10 -3.84 -7.71
CA VAL A 44 13.83 -5.22 -7.30
C VAL A 44 14.99 -6.12 -7.71
N CYS A 45 15.46 -6.96 -6.79
CA CYS A 45 16.49 -7.95 -7.10
C CYS A 45 15.96 -8.97 -8.12
N HIS A 46 16.67 -9.19 -9.23
CA HIS A 46 16.27 -10.19 -10.24
C HIS A 46 16.36 -11.64 -9.72
N SER A 47 17.22 -11.90 -8.73
CA SER A 47 17.51 -13.25 -8.25
C SER A 47 16.60 -13.69 -7.10
N CYS A 48 16.36 -12.80 -6.13
CA CYS A 48 15.57 -13.14 -4.93
C CYS A 48 14.34 -12.26 -4.75
N GLU A 49 14.02 -11.41 -5.73
CA GLU A 49 12.87 -10.50 -5.72
C GLU A 49 12.83 -9.56 -4.51
N PHE A 50 13.99 -9.26 -3.91
CA PHE A 50 14.06 -8.33 -2.77
C PHE A 50 13.73 -6.92 -3.25
N HIS A 51 12.72 -6.33 -2.64
CA HIS A 51 12.27 -4.97 -2.90
C HIS A 51 13.16 -3.99 -2.13
N PHE A 52 13.97 -3.22 -2.84
CA PHE A 52 14.74 -2.15 -2.23
C PHE A 52 13.85 -0.91 -2.05
N HIS A 53 14.34 -0.02 -1.18
CA HIS A 53 13.77 1.31 -1.03
C HIS A 53 13.72 2.03 -2.38
N LEU A 54 12.64 2.77 -2.59
CA LEU A 54 12.36 3.54 -3.78
C LEU A 54 11.82 4.89 -3.31
N SER A 55 12.42 5.98 -3.77
CA SER A 55 12.03 7.32 -3.33
C SER A 55 10.60 7.64 -3.75
N ALA A 56 9.95 8.59 -3.09
CA ALA A 56 8.58 9.00 -3.44
C ALA A 56 8.49 9.52 -4.89
N ALA A 57 9.50 10.22 -5.37
CA ALA A 57 9.55 10.69 -6.76
C ALA A 57 9.64 9.53 -7.75
N GLU A 58 10.54 8.56 -7.52
CA GLU A 58 10.61 7.33 -8.34
C GLU A 58 9.29 6.56 -8.26
N ARG A 59 8.63 6.54 -7.10
CA ARG A 59 7.37 5.82 -6.87
C ARG A 59 6.25 6.37 -7.71
N ILE A 60 6.10 7.69 -7.70
CA ILE A 60 5.12 8.38 -8.52
C ILE A 60 5.40 8.11 -9.99
N ALA A 61 6.65 8.27 -10.44
CA ALA A 61 7.04 8.02 -11.83
C ALA A 61 6.75 6.59 -12.32
N LEU A 62 6.75 5.59 -11.43
CA LEU A 62 6.40 4.21 -11.75
C LEU A 62 4.90 3.94 -11.81
N LEU A 63 4.08 4.74 -11.10
CA LEU A 63 2.66 4.47 -10.94
C LEU A 63 1.79 5.33 -11.86
N VAL A 64 2.15 6.59 -12.06
CA VAL A 64 1.31 7.55 -12.77
C VAL A 64 1.68 7.68 -14.24
N ASP A 65 0.80 8.28 -15.01
CA ASP A 65 1.00 8.55 -16.41
C ASP A 65 2.08 9.65 -16.60
N PRO A 66 2.99 9.49 -17.58
CA PRO A 66 4.09 10.44 -17.76
C PRO A 66 3.61 11.89 -17.90
N GLY A 67 4.11 12.77 -17.03
CA GLY A 67 3.78 14.21 -17.05
C GLY A 67 2.45 14.60 -16.40
N SER A 68 1.70 13.65 -15.83
CA SER A 68 0.40 13.93 -15.17
C SER A 68 0.50 14.39 -13.71
N PHE A 69 1.63 14.13 -13.03
CA PHE A 69 1.75 14.45 -11.61
C PHE A 69 1.89 15.96 -11.38
N HIS A 70 0.98 16.49 -10.57
CA HIS A 70 1.00 17.84 -10.04
C HIS A 70 1.14 17.79 -8.52
N GLU A 71 2.30 18.20 -8.00
CA GLU A 71 2.57 18.27 -6.57
C GLU A 71 1.68 19.32 -5.89
N ASP A 72 0.99 18.91 -4.84
CA ASP A 72 0.20 19.78 -3.97
C ASP A 72 0.97 20.09 -2.68
N ASP A 73 0.64 21.23 -2.06
CA ASP A 73 1.04 21.56 -0.69
C ASP A 73 2.57 21.55 -0.43
N ARG A 74 3.40 21.72 -1.48
CA ARG A 74 4.88 21.78 -1.40
C ARG A 74 5.40 22.77 -0.34
N GLY A 75 4.67 23.88 -0.12
CA GLY A 75 5.00 24.88 0.90
C GLY A 75 4.68 24.49 2.35
N VAL A 76 3.95 23.40 2.59
CA VAL A 76 3.61 22.91 3.93
C VAL A 76 4.77 22.05 4.44
N THR A 77 5.65 22.61 5.27
CA THR A 77 6.87 21.93 5.75
C THR A 77 6.89 21.81 7.27
N SER A 78 7.58 20.80 7.82
CA SER A 78 7.74 20.69 9.27
C SER A 78 8.44 21.93 9.86
N ILE A 79 7.86 22.41 10.96
CA ILE A 79 8.48 23.36 11.88
C ILE A 79 8.93 22.59 13.13
N ASP A 80 9.76 23.21 13.97
CA ASP A 80 10.16 22.65 15.27
C ASP A 80 9.36 23.34 16.39
N PRO A 81 8.08 22.96 16.62
CA PRO A 81 7.20 23.69 17.53
C PRO A 81 7.60 23.50 19.00
N LEU A 82 8.31 22.42 19.31
CA LEU A 82 8.70 22.06 20.68
C LEU A 82 10.17 22.42 20.99
N SER A 83 10.91 22.97 20.03
CA SER A 83 12.37 23.17 20.14
C SER A 83 13.07 21.88 20.60
N PHE A 84 12.69 20.75 19.99
CA PHE A 84 13.10 19.43 20.45
C PHE A 84 14.58 19.18 20.17
N VAL A 85 15.31 18.75 21.22
CA VAL A 85 16.71 18.37 21.12
C VAL A 85 16.87 16.93 21.59
N GLY A 86 17.01 16.02 20.63
CA GLY A 86 17.43 14.63 20.88
C GLY A 86 18.95 14.53 20.82
N ARG A 87 19.46 13.57 20.03
CA ARG A 87 20.90 13.50 19.71
C ARG A 87 21.40 14.73 18.92
N ARG A 88 20.50 15.30 18.10
CA ARG A 88 20.71 16.54 17.33
C ARG A 88 19.42 17.36 17.36
N PRO A 89 19.48 18.69 17.24
CA PRO A 89 18.29 19.54 17.12
C PRO A 89 17.36 19.06 16.01
N TYR A 90 16.05 18.99 16.28
CA TYR A 90 15.07 18.48 15.30
C TYR A 90 15.09 19.29 14.00
N ARG A 91 15.13 20.62 14.10
CA ARG A 91 15.25 21.52 12.93
C ARG A 91 16.43 21.17 12.01
N GLN A 92 17.58 20.78 12.56
CA GLN A 92 18.74 20.38 11.76
C GLN A 92 18.49 19.05 11.04
N GLN A 93 17.85 18.09 11.71
CA GLN A 93 17.50 16.81 11.09
C GLN A 93 16.52 16.99 9.91
N VAL A 94 15.56 17.91 10.03
CA VAL A 94 14.65 18.26 8.92
C VAL A 94 15.43 18.83 7.74
N ILE A 95 16.31 19.80 7.96
CA ILE A 95 17.12 20.42 6.89
C ILE A 95 18.00 19.38 6.19
N GLU A 96 18.67 18.50 6.94
CA GLU A 96 19.49 17.43 6.38
C GLU A 96 18.64 16.44 5.56
N ALA A 97 17.46 16.06 6.06
CA ALA A 97 16.54 15.18 5.34
C ALA A 97 16.07 15.82 4.04
N GLN A 98 15.73 17.12 4.07
CA GLN A 98 15.33 17.88 2.88
C GLN A 98 16.44 17.93 1.83
N ARG A 99 17.69 18.19 2.25
CA ARG A 99 18.84 18.19 1.33
C ARG A 99 19.09 16.82 0.70
N ARG A 100 19.09 15.77 1.53
CA ARG A 100 19.38 14.40 1.08
C ARG A 100 18.33 13.85 0.13
N THR A 101 17.05 14.13 0.40
CA THR A 101 15.92 13.51 -0.32
C THR A 101 15.36 14.40 -1.43
N GLY A 102 15.60 15.72 -1.37
CA GLY A 102 14.94 16.71 -2.21
C GLY A 102 13.46 16.94 -1.85
N LEU A 103 12.92 16.21 -0.89
CA LEU A 103 11.56 16.36 -0.40
C LEU A 103 11.49 17.49 0.62
N THR A 104 10.36 18.19 0.65
CA THR A 104 10.10 19.20 1.69
C THR A 104 9.56 18.59 2.99
N GLU A 105 8.96 17.40 2.90
CA GLU A 105 8.38 16.61 3.99
C GLU A 105 8.25 15.13 3.57
N ALA A 106 8.06 14.21 4.52
CA ALA A 106 7.93 12.78 4.27
C ALA A 106 6.75 12.37 3.40
N ALA A 107 5.67 13.14 3.38
CA ALA A 107 4.52 12.90 2.50
C ALA A 107 4.64 13.76 1.23
N LEU A 108 4.87 13.11 0.09
CA LEU A 108 4.75 13.72 -1.23
C LEU A 108 3.33 13.48 -1.74
N THR A 109 2.59 14.56 -1.95
CA THR A 109 1.16 14.53 -2.25
C THR A 109 0.85 15.32 -3.50
N GLY A 110 -0.21 14.95 -4.20
CA GLY A 110 -0.64 15.67 -5.40
C GLY A 110 -1.81 14.99 -6.10
N THR A 111 -2.09 15.45 -7.31
CA THR A 111 -3.01 14.79 -8.23
C THR A 111 -2.26 14.27 -9.45
N ALA A 112 -2.69 13.15 -9.98
CA ALA A 112 -2.08 12.53 -11.16
C ALA A 112 -3.11 11.67 -11.91
N GLU A 113 -2.69 11.10 -13.03
CA GLU A 113 -3.49 10.11 -13.76
C GLU A 113 -2.84 8.74 -13.66
N ILE A 114 -3.62 7.68 -13.49
CA ILE A 114 -3.17 6.29 -13.63
C ILE A 114 -4.04 5.67 -14.71
N PHE A 115 -3.48 5.40 -15.89
CA PHE A 115 -4.24 4.96 -17.06
C PHE A 115 -5.41 5.90 -17.40
N ALA A 116 -5.15 7.21 -17.47
CA ALA A 116 -6.10 8.29 -17.71
C ALA A 116 -7.20 8.46 -16.65
N VAL A 117 -7.16 7.69 -15.56
CA VAL A 117 -8.03 7.90 -14.40
C VAL A 117 -7.36 8.93 -13.48
N GLU A 118 -7.99 10.09 -13.31
CA GLU A 118 -7.50 11.11 -12.38
C GLU A 118 -7.65 10.65 -10.92
N VAL A 119 -6.58 10.72 -10.14
CA VAL A 119 -6.51 10.27 -8.75
C VAL A 119 -5.86 11.32 -7.85
N GLY A 120 -6.28 11.38 -6.59
CA GLY A 120 -5.46 11.94 -5.52
C GLY A 120 -4.39 10.93 -5.13
N ILE A 121 -3.11 11.30 -5.15
CA ILE A 121 -2.00 10.41 -4.80
C ILE A 121 -1.20 10.95 -3.62
N ALA A 122 -0.89 10.08 -2.67
CA ALA A 122 0.02 10.39 -1.57
C ALA A 122 1.04 9.27 -1.38
N VAL A 123 2.33 9.62 -1.37
CA VAL A 123 3.43 8.69 -1.12
C VAL A 123 4.20 9.14 0.12
N VAL A 124 4.23 8.28 1.14
CA VAL A 124 5.04 8.49 2.35
C VAL A 124 6.40 7.83 2.17
N ASP A 125 7.46 8.63 2.21
CA ASP A 125 8.83 8.21 1.95
C ASP A 125 9.61 7.96 3.24
N TYR A 126 10.03 6.70 3.44
CA TYR A 126 10.84 6.29 4.58
C TYR A 126 12.19 7.03 4.68
N SER A 127 12.76 7.47 3.55
CA SER A 127 14.04 8.18 3.53
C SER A 127 13.95 9.54 4.23
N PHE A 128 12.77 10.13 4.39
CA PHE A 128 12.59 11.37 5.14
C PHE A 128 12.24 11.07 6.61
N LEU A 129 13.25 11.08 7.48
CA LEU A 129 13.10 10.85 8.93
C LEU A 129 12.30 9.56 9.26
N GLY A 130 12.56 8.46 8.53
CA GLY A 130 11.87 7.18 8.71
C GLY A 130 10.44 7.17 8.18
N GLY A 131 10.07 8.13 7.34
CA GLY A 131 8.70 8.32 6.86
C GLY A 131 7.74 8.68 8.00
N SER A 132 8.27 9.16 9.13
CA SER A 132 7.47 9.39 10.32
C SER A 132 6.43 10.49 10.07
N ILE A 133 5.19 10.28 10.50
CA ILE A 133 4.11 11.24 10.27
C ILE A 133 4.14 12.30 11.37
N GLY A 134 4.58 13.51 11.01
CA GLY A 134 4.46 14.73 11.82
C GLY A 134 3.30 15.61 11.37
N ILE A 135 3.18 16.81 11.92
CA ILE A 135 2.16 17.83 11.66
C ILE A 135 2.05 18.12 10.16
N ALA A 136 3.17 18.44 9.51
CA ALA A 136 3.17 18.81 8.08
C ALA A 136 2.80 17.61 7.19
N ALA A 137 3.38 16.44 7.45
CA ALA A 137 3.05 15.22 6.71
C ALA A 137 1.57 14.84 6.89
N GLY A 138 1.07 14.92 8.12
CA GLY A 138 -0.31 14.61 8.46
C GLY A 138 -1.32 15.56 7.82
N GLU A 139 -1.03 16.85 7.81
CA GLU A 139 -1.88 17.84 7.14
C GLU A 139 -1.88 17.65 5.61
N ARG A 140 -0.73 17.31 4.98
CA ARG A 140 -0.69 16.97 3.55
C ARG A 140 -1.54 15.73 3.21
N LEU A 141 -1.43 14.68 4.01
CA LEU A 141 -2.25 13.48 3.86
C LEU A 141 -3.74 13.80 4.00
N ALA A 142 -4.14 14.54 5.02
CA ALA A 142 -5.52 14.95 5.22
C ALA A 142 -6.04 15.81 4.05
N ARG A 143 -5.25 16.77 3.57
CA ARG A 143 -5.59 17.60 2.40
C ARG A 143 -5.73 16.81 1.12
N THR A 144 -4.98 15.73 0.95
CA THR A 144 -5.11 14.83 -0.21
C THR A 144 -6.52 14.24 -0.25
N PHE A 145 -7.00 13.69 0.86
CA PHE A 145 -8.38 13.19 0.97
C PHE A 145 -9.40 14.30 0.77
N GLU A 146 -9.24 15.47 1.39
CA GLU A 146 -10.21 16.56 1.27
C GLU A 146 -10.31 17.10 -0.17
N ARG A 147 -9.17 17.25 -0.84
CA ARG A 147 -9.08 17.69 -2.23
C ARG A 147 -9.70 16.64 -3.14
N ALA A 148 -9.35 15.37 -2.99
CA ALA A 148 -9.93 14.28 -3.76
C ALA A 148 -11.45 14.20 -3.57
N THR A 149 -11.94 14.30 -2.33
CA THR A 149 -13.38 14.34 -2.02
C THR A 149 -14.08 15.50 -2.71
N SER A 150 -13.53 16.71 -2.63
CA SER A 150 -14.12 17.89 -3.28
C SER A 150 -14.19 17.77 -4.81
N ARG A 151 -13.24 17.03 -5.40
CA ARG A 151 -13.12 16.80 -6.84
C ARG A 151 -13.76 15.49 -7.30
N LYS A 152 -14.31 14.69 -6.37
CA LYS A 152 -14.85 13.34 -6.61
C LYS A 152 -13.85 12.38 -7.26
N LEU A 153 -12.59 12.44 -6.82
CA LEU A 153 -11.52 11.59 -7.30
C LEU A 153 -11.33 10.39 -6.35
N PRO A 154 -10.92 9.22 -6.85
CA PRO A 154 -10.37 8.17 -6.00
C PRO A 154 -9.05 8.61 -5.33
N VAL A 155 -8.67 7.97 -4.24
CA VAL A 155 -7.37 8.20 -3.56
C VAL A 155 -6.50 6.95 -3.60
N VAL A 156 -5.24 7.12 -4.01
CA VAL A 156 -4.21 6.08 -3.93
C VAL A 156 -3.12 6.52 -2.95
N THR A 157 -2.91 5.76 -1.89
CA THR A 157 -1.84 6.03 -0.92
C THR A 157 -0.77 4.95 -0.96
N VAL A 158 0.50 5.32 -1.01
CA VAL A 158 1.63 4.41 -0.84
C VAL A 158 2.34 4.72 0.46
N ILE A 159 2.39 3.76 1.38
CA ILE A 159 2.86 4.00 2.75
C ILE A 159 4.14 3.22 3.03
N SER A 160 5.21 3.96 3.33
CA SER A 160 6.46 3.46 3.90
C SER A 160 6.85 4.34 5.09
N THR A 161 6.65 3.83 6.31
CA THR A 161 6.74 4.61 7.55
C THR A 161 7.09 3.75 8.76
N SER A 162 7.82 4.37 9.71
CA SER A 162 8.05 3.85 11.05
C SER A 162 7.04 4.34 12.11
N GLY A 163 5.99 5.07 11.72
CA GLY A 163 4.95 5.56 12.64
C GLY A 163 4.96 7.07 12.87
N ALA A 164 4.63 7.53 14.09
CA ALA A 164 4.48 8.95 14.40
C ALA A 164 5.83 9.66 14.66
N ARG A 165 5.91 10.95 14.34
CA ARG A 165 7.13 11.76 14.55
C ARG A 165 7.26 12.24 16.00
N VAL A 166 7.96 11.46 16.81
CA VAL A 166 8.17 11.70 18.25
C VAL A 166 8.71 13.11 18.57
N ALA A 167 9.55 13.68 17.70
CA ALA A 167 10.12 15.02 17.89
C ALA A 167 9.04 16.14 17.96
N GLU A 168 7.85 15.90 17.40
CA GLU A 168 6.72 16.84 17.44
C GLU A 168 5.68 16.44 18.52
N GLY A 169 5.94 15.37 19.26
CA GLY A 169 5.16 14.96 20.43
C GLY A 169 3.68 14.70 20.15
N LEU A 170 2.82 15.20 21.05
CA LEU A 170 1.37 15.05 20.95
C LEU A 170 0.79 15.63 19.64
N LEU A 171 1.42 16.65 19.07
CA LEU A 171 0.94 17.28 17.83
C LEU A 171 1.03 16.33 16.63
N ALA A 172 2.08 15.50 16.58
CA ALA A 172 2.18 14.42 15.58
C ALA A 172 1.13 13.33 15.82
N LEU A 173 0.88 12.95 17.07
CA LEU A 173 -0.16 11.96 17.39
C LEU A 173 -1.56 12.45 16.97
N MET A 174 -1.85 13.74 17.16
CA MET A 174 -3.12 14.36 16.75
C MET A 174 -3.32 14.41 15.23
N GLN A 175 -2.30 14.08 14.43
CA GLN A 175 -2.49 13.96 12.98
C GLN A 175 -3.27 12.70 12.59
N SER A 176 -3.18 11.61 13.36
CA SER A 176 -3.98 10.41 13.09
C SER A 176 -5.49 10.70 13.03
N PRO A 177 -6.14 11.30 14.05
CA PRO A 177 -7.56 11.64 13.96
C PRO A 177 -7.86 12.69 12.88
N ARG A 178 -6.93 13.60 12.56
CA ARG A 178 -7.08 14.57 11.47
C ARG A 178 -7.20 13.88 10.10
N ILE A 179 -6.32 12.90 9.83
CA ILE A 179 -6.33 12.13 8.58
C ILE A 179 -7.56 11.22 8.55
N ILE A 180 -7.86 10.50 9.65
CA ILE A 180 -9.05 9.64 9.77
C ILE A 180 -10.32 10.43 9.45
N GLY A 181 -10.49 11.61 10.05
CA GLY A 181 -11.67 12.44 9.79
C GLY A 181 -11.78 12.91 8.34
N ALA A 182 -10.68 12.99 7.58
CA ALA A 182 -10.70 13.28 6.15
C ALA A 182 -10.99 12.04 5.31
N ALA A 183 -10.39 10.90 5.65
CA ALA A 183 -10.62 9.61 5.00
C ALA A 183 -12.07 9.11 5.19
N GLU A 184 -12.65 9.27 6.39
CA GLU A 184 -14.05 8.92 6.65
C GLU A 184 -15.01 9.76 5.80
N ARG A 185 -14.80 11.08 5.69
CA ARG A 185 -15.60 11.93 4.80
C ARG A 185 -15.46 11.54 3.33
N HIS A 186 -14.29 11.04 2.93
CA HIS A 186 -14.06 10.51 1.58
C HIS A 186 -14.89 9.24 1.33
N ARG A 187 -14.83 8.31 2.28
CA ARG A 187 -15.61 7.06 2.27
C ARG A 187 -17.12 7.32 2.31
N GLU A 188 -17.58 8.27 3.12
CA GLU A 188 -18.99 8.71 3.17
C GLU A 188 -19.47 9.31 1.85
N ALA A 189 -18.57 9.91 1.07
CA ALA A 189 -18.87 10.39 -0.28
C ALA A 189 -18.93 9.25 -1.33
N GLY A 190 -18.66 8.01 -0.93
CA GLY A 190 -18.66 6.83 -1.80
C GLY A 190 -17.50 6.80 -2.79
N LEU A 191 -16.38 7.46 -2.44
CA LEU A 191 -15.17 7.53 -3.28
C LEU A 191 -14.14 6.50 -2.79
N PRO A 192 -13.48 5.77 -3.69
CA PRO A 192 -12.63 4.66 -3.29
C PRO A 192 -11.26 5.13 -2.83
N HIS A 193 -10.79 4.51 -1.75
CA HIS A 193 -9.43 4.64 -1.23
C HIS A 193 -8.67 3.32 -1.37
N ILE A 194 -7.59 3.33 -2.14
CA ILE A 194 -6.69 2.20 -2.34
C ILE A 194 -5.37 2.49 -1.64
N CYS A 195 -4.93 1.60 -0.75
CA CYS A 195 -3.68 1.73 -0.02
C CYS A 195 -2.67 0.66 -0.45
N VAL A 196 -1.42 1.05 -0.67
CA VAL A 196 -0.30 0.16 -0.96
C VAL A 196 0.71 0.26 0.17
N LEU A 197 0.95 -0.85 0.87
CA LEU A 197 1.95 -0.98 1.92
C LEU A 197 3.30 -1.36 1.33
N ALA A 198 4.31 -0.54 1.62
CA ALA A 198 5.68 -0.75 1.18
C ALA A 198 6.58 -0.98 2.40
N ASP A 199 7.66 -1.73 2.22
CA ASP A 199 8.56 -2.04 3.33
C ASP A 199 9.31 -0.79 3.84
N PRO A 200 9.28 -0.48 5.15
CA PRO A 200 8.35 -0.96 6.19
C PRO A 200 7.09 -0.07 6.26
N ALA A 201 5.93 -0.64 6.57
CA ALA A 201 4.68 0.07 6.83
C ALA A 201 4.18 -0.25 8.23
N THR A 202 4.74 0.47 9.22
CA THR A 202 4.50 0.19 10.64
C THR A 202 3.98 1.38 11.42
N GLY A 203 3.48 1.16 12.63
CA GLY A 203 3.10 2.22 13.55
C GLY A 203 1.64 2.66 13.41
N SER A 204 1.37 3.88 13.90
CA SER A 204 0.02 4.46 13.92
C SER A 204 -0.58 4.68 12.53
N ALA A 205 0.23 4.74 11.46
CA ALA A 205 -0.27 4.83 10.09
C ALA A 205 -1.14 3.61 9.75
N TYR A 206 -0.67 2.40 10.08
CA TYR A 206 -1.40 1.15 9.85
C TYR A 206 -2.74 1.14 10.59
N ALA A 207 -2.75 1.51 11.87
CA ALA A 207 -3.96 1.56 12.70
C ALA A 207 -4.79 2.85 12.55
N SER A 208 -4.58 3.62 11.47
CA SER A 208 -5.36 4.83 11.19
C SER A 208 -5.99 4.78 9.81
N PHE A 209 -5.54 5.59 8.87
CA PHE A 209 -6.17 5.71 7.56
C PHE A 209 -5.89 4.52 6.64
N VAL A 210 -4.85 3.72 6.91
CA VAL A 210 -4.58 2.49 6.15
C VAL A 210 -5.70 1.47 6.33
N SER A 211 -6.14 1.23 7.56
CA SER A 211 -7.23 0.27 7.86
C SER A 211 -8.62 0.75 7.39
N LEU A 212 -8.74 2.01 6.93
CA LEU A 212 -9.97 2.57 6.38
C LEU A 212 -10.02 2.49 4.85
N ALA A 213 -8.94 2.03 4.21
CA ALA A 213 -8.92 1.85 2.77
C ALA A 213 -9.86 0.72 2.36
N ASP A 214 -10.54 0.90 1.23
CA ASP A 214 -11.41 -0.12 0.64
C ASP A 214 -10.59 -1.31 0.14
N PHE A 215 -9.39 -1.04 -0.37
CA PHE A 215 -8.42 -2.05 -0.81
C PHE A 215 -7.04 -1.75 -0.21
N ILE A 216 -6.41 -2.77 0.35
CA ILE A 216 -5.05 -2.73 0.91
C ILE A 216 -4.21 -3.77 0.17
N PHE A 217 -3.35 -3.27 -0.71
CA PHE A 217 -2.29 -4.04 -1.34
C PHE A 217 -1.01 -3.93 -0.51
N SER A 218 -0.15 -4.92 -0.63
CA SER A 218 1.20 -4.88 -0.05
C SER A 218 2.23 -5.34 -1.07
N GLU A 219 3.44 -4.83 -0.95
CA GLU A 219 4.58 -5.41 -1.66
C GLU A 219 4.99 -6.75 -0.99
N PRO A 220 5.54 -7.71 -1.75
CA PRO A 220 6.08 -8.96 -1.23
C PRO A 220 7.06 -8.75 -0.09
N ARG A 221 6.90 -9.53 0.98
CA ARG A 221 7.73 -9.52 2.20
C ARG A 221 7.85 -8.18 2.91
N ALA A 222 6.98 -7.22 2.61
CA ALA A 222 6.98 -5.95 3.32
C ALA A 222 6.69 -6.17 4.80
N LEU A 223 7.42 -5.46 5.66
CA LEU A 223 7.13 -5.46 7.08
C LEU A 223 5.91 -4.57 7.36
N VAL A 224 4.81 -5.17 7.81
CA VAL A 224 3.53 -4.50 8.04
C VAL A 224 3.03 -4.72 9.46
N GLY A 225 2.47 -3.68 10.07
CA GLY A 225 1.73 -3.82 11.32
C GLY A 225 1.78 -2.64 12.28
N TYR A 226 0.98 -2.71 13.34
CA TYR A 226 0.90 -1.61 14.30
C TYR A 226 2.20 -1.34 15.06
N SER A 227 2.90 -2.39 15.49
CA SER A 227 4.14 -2.26 16.25
C SER A 227 5.34 -2.59 15.36
N ALA A 228 6.44 -1.86 15.52
CA ALA A 228 7.68 -2.24 14.87
C ALA A 228 8.15 -3.59 15.46
N THR A 229 8.53 -4.54 14.60
CA THR A 229 8.95 -5.91 15.00
C THR A 229 10.02 -5.91 16.07
N ARG A 230 10.91 -4.91 16.06
CA ARG A 230 11.93 -4.74 17.10
C ARG A 230 11.33 -4.50 18.49
N GLN A 231 10.33 -3.63 18.61
CA GLN A 231 9.66 -3.36 19.89
C GLN A 231 8.96 -4.62 20.41
N LEU A 232 8.36 -5.39 19.51
CA LEU A 232 7.70 -6.66 19.84
C LEU A 232 8.69 -7.72 20.32
N ILE A 233 9.86 -7.83 19.68
CA ILE A 233 10.94 -8.73 20.12
C ILE A 233 11.49 -8.28 21.47
N GLU A 234 11.65 -6.98 21.70
CA GLU A 234 12.14 -6.43 22.97
C GLU A 234 11.12 -6.60 24.11
N SER A 235 9.81 -6.61 23.82
CA SER A 235 8.75 -6.81 24.82
C SER A 235 8.32 -8.26 25.02
N SER A 236 8.66 -9.16 24.11
CA SER A 236 8.25 -10.57 24.15
C SER A 236 9.28 -11.42 24.86
N GLU A 237 8.84 -12.26 25.81
CA GLU A 237 9.71 -13.26 26.46
C GLU A 237 10.12 -14.39 25.49
N SER A 238 9.40 -14.54 24.38
CA SER A 238 9.63 -15.55 23.34
C SER A 238 9.97 -14.92 21.99
N LYS A 239 10.69 -15.67 21.14
CA LYS A 239 10.95 -15.24 19.75
C LYS A 239 9.62 -15.19 18.99
N LEU A 240 9.40 -14.10 18.25
CA LEU A 240 8.28 -14.02 17.32
C LEU A 240 8.33 -15.17 16.30
N PRO A 241 7.18 -15.70 15.87
CA PRO A 241 7.11 -16.67 14.78
C PRO A 241 7.84 -16.15 13.54
N GLU A 242 8.46 -17.07 12.80
CA GLU A 242 9.08 -16.73 11.52
C GLU A 242 8.02 -16.21 10.56
N GLY A 243 8.26 -15.04 9.95
CA GLY A 243 7.29 -14.38 9.07
C GLY A 243 6.21 -13.56 9.78
N ALA A 244 6.23 -13.43 11.12
CA ALA A 244 5.33 -12.51 11.80
C ALA A 244 5.53 -11.07 11.27
N HIS A 245 4.42 -10.32 11.13
CA HIS A 245 4.43 -8.94 10.61
C HIS A 245 4.96 -8.81 9.17
N THR A 246 4.85 -9.87 8.36
CA THR A 246 5.07 -9.79 6.92
C THR A 246 3.75 -9.62 6.17
N ALA A 247 3.83 -9.09 4.95
CA ALA A 247 2.71 -9.03 4.02
C ALA A 247 2.02 -10.40 3.87
N GLU A 248 2.79 -11.47 3.76
CA GLU A 248 2.28 -12.85 3.63
C GLU A 248 1.49 -13.28 4.86
N SER A 249 2.01 -12.99 6.05
CA SER A 249 1.29 -13.27 7.30
C SER A 249 -0.01 -12.47 7.38
N TYR A 250 -0.01 -11.19 7.00
CA TYR A 250 -1.21 -10.36 7.07
C TYR A 250 -2.27 -10.76 6.04
N LEU A 251 -1.86 -11.18 4.83
CA LEU A 251 -2.77 -11.74 3.83
C LEU A 251 -3.42 -13.04 4.35
N GLN A 252 -2.63 -13.94 4.96
CA GLN A 252 -3.14 -15.20 5.52
C GLN A 252 -4.16 -15.02 6.65
N HIS A 253 -4.12 -13.89 7.36
CA HIS A 253 -5.06 -13.55 8.42
C HIS A 253 -6.12 -12.54 7.93
N GLY A 254 -6.34 -12.43 6.62
CA GLY A 254 -7.42 -11.61 6.08
C GLY A 254 -7.31 -10.10 6.35
N LEU A 255 -6.09 -9.59 6.57
CA LEU A 255 -5.86 -8.16 6.84
C LEU A 255 -5.50 -7.37 5.57
N LEU A 256 -5.11 -8.04 4.49
CA LEU A 256 -4.76 -7.48 3.18
C LEU A 256 -5.60 -8.15 2.09
N ASP A 257 -5.82 -7.45 0.98
CA ASP A 257 -6.51 -8.04 -0.18
C ASP A 257 -5.56 -8.78 -1.10
N ALA A 258 -4.38 -8.21 -1.34
CA ALA A 258 -3.43 -8.76 -2.29
C ALA A 258 -1.98 -8.38 -1.98
N ILE A 259 -1.08 -9.29 -2.35
CA ILE A 259 0.35 -9.01 -2.44
C ILE A 259 0.70 -8.83 -3.90
N VAL A 260 1.16 -7.63 -4.27
CA VAL A 260 1.41 -7.25 -5.66
C VAL A 260 2.87 -6.87 -5.84
N PRO A 261 3.66 -7.62 -6.62
CA PRO A 261 5.03 -7.24 -6.97
C PRO A 261 5.04 -5.88 -7.68
N ARG A 262 6.09 -5.10 -7.42
CA ARG A 262 6.20 -3.72 -7.88
C ARG A 262 6.05 -3.55 -9.41
N PRO A 263 6.59 -4.45 -10.26
CA PRO A 263 6.39 -4.36 -11.71
C PRO A 263 4.92 -4.44 -12.16
N ASN A 264 4.08 -5.11 -11.37
CA ASN A 264 2.67 -5.36 -11.68
C ASN A 264 1.74 -4.35 -10.98
N LEU A 265 2.29 -3.52 -10.09
CA LEU A 265 1.50 -2.66 -9.21
C LEU A 265 0.72 -1.59 -9.97
N ARG A 266 1.32 -0.96 -10.99
CA ARG A 266 0.64 0.03 -11.83
C ARG A 266 -0.56 -0.60 -12.55
N ASP A 267 -0.36 -1.77 -13.15
CA ASP A 267 -1.41 -2.48 -13.89
C ASP A 267 -2.54 -2.95 -12.96
N ALA A 268 -2.22 -3.45 -11.76
CA ALA A 268 -3.20 -3.86 -10.76
C ALA A 268 -4.04 -2.66 -10.26
N LEU A 269 -3.40 -1.52 -10.01
CA LEU A 269 -4.10 -0.29 -9.65
C LEU A 269 -5.00 0.21 -10.79
N GLY A 270 -4.50 0.18 -12.02
CA GLY A 270 -5.27 0.57 -13.20
C GLY A 270 -6.53 -0.30 -13.39
N GLN A 271 -6.37 -1.62 -13.30
CA GLN A 271 -7.50 -2.56 -13.38
C GLN A 271 -8.52 -2.30 -12.28
N LEU A 272 -8.07 -2.10 -11.03
CA LEU A 272 -8.98 -1.83 -9.93
C LEU A 272 -9.70 -0.48 -10.08
N LEU A 273 -8.99 0.57 -10.49
CA LEU A 273 -9.58 1.89 -10.73
C LEU A 273 -10.63 1.84 -11.85
N ASP A 274 -10.34 1.15 -12.95
CA ASP A 274 -11.28 0.92 -14.06
C ASP A 274 -12.54 0.17 -13.58
N LEU A 275 -12.36 -0.88 -12.76
CA LEU A 275 -13.46 -1.64 -12.17
C LEU A 275 -14.36 -0.78 -11.25
N LEU A 276 -13.78 0.17 -10.52
CA LEU A 276 -14.51 0.99 -9.54
C LEU A 276 -15.16 2.23 -10.17
N GLN A 277 -14.77 2.62 -11.37
CA GLN A 277 -15.26 3.84 -12.04
C GLN A 277 -16.23 3.56 -13.20
N SER A 278 -16.57 2.30 -13.49
CA SER A 278 -17.50 1.98 -14.57
C SER A 278 -18.90 2.53 -14.30
N ASP A 279 -19.25 3.59 -15.04
CA ASP A 279 -20.58 4.21 -15.03
C ASP A 279 -21.64 3.39 -15.79
N TYR A 280 -21.24 2.28 -16.43
CA TYR A 280 -22.15 1.49 -17.25
C TYR A 280 -23.06 0.61 -16.39
N ARG A 281 -24.26 1.11 -16.12
CA ARG A 281 -25.31 0.37 -15.41
C ARG A 281 -26.03 -0.58 -16.36
N VAL A 282 -26.01 -1.87 -16.03
CA VAL A 282 -26.99 -2.83 -16.57
C VAL A 282 -28.38 -2.35 -16.19
N THR A 283 -29.09 -1.76 -17.15
CA THR A 283 -30.51 -1.51 -16.94
C THR A 283 -31.15 -2.87 -16.71
N SER A 284 -31.64 -3.13 -15.50
CA SER A 284 -32.32 -4.39 -15.23
C SER A 284 -33.50 -4.47 -16.21
N ARG A 285 -33.38 -5.33 -17.23
CA ARG A 285 -34.55 -5.73 -17.99
C ARG A 285 -35.49 -6.32 -16.96
N ARG A 286 -36.72 -5.77 -16.87
CA ARG A 286 -37.82 -6.25 -16.02
C ARG A 286 -37.63 -7.73 -15.74
N HIS A 287 -37.39 -8.07 -14.48
CA HIS A 287 -37.16 -9.42 -14.00
C HIS A 287 -38.14 -10.36 -14.72
N ARG A 288 -37.64 -11.07 -15.75
CA ARG A 288 -38.40 -12.19 -16.29
C ARG A 288 -38.55 -13.11 -15.08
N PRO A 289 -39.76 -13.54 -14.71
CA PRO A 289 -39.90 -14.49 -13.61
C PRO A 289 -38.93 -15.62 -13.92
N VAL A 290 -37.97 -15.83 -13.02
CA VAL A 290 -37.04 -16.95 -13.13
C VAL A 290 -37.94 -18.16 -13.33
N HIS A 291 -37.84 -18.78 -14.51
CA HIS A 291 -38.51 -20.05 -14.73
C HIS A 291 -38.13 -20.90 -13.53
N LYS A 292 -39.12 -21.33 -12.73
CA LYS A 292 -38.90 -22.28 -11.62
C LYS A 292 -37.87 -23.26 -12.13
N THR A 293 -36.69 -23.25 -11.52
CA THR A 293 -35.59 -24.13 -11.92
C THR A 293 -36.22 -25.49 -12.07
N ARG A 294 -36.30 -26.01 -13.30
CA ARG A 294 -36.91 -27.31 -13.53
C ARG A 294 -36.10 -28.25 -12.64
N HIS A 295 -36.74 -28.80 -11.61
CA HIS A 295 -36.13 -29.89 -10.86
C HIS A 295 -35.75 -30.93 -11.90
N THR A 296 -34.46 -31.22 -11.98
CA THR A 296 -33.96 -32.14 -12.98
C THR A 296 -34.65 -33.48 -12.77
N ASP A 297 -35.01 -34.21 -13.81
CA ASP A 297 -35.55 -35.58 -13.68
C ASP A 297 -34.50 -36.58 -13.17
N ARG A 298 -33.29 -36.12 -12.81
CA ARG A 298 -32.22 -36.96 -12.26
C ARG A 298 -32.56 -37.38 -10.83
N PRO A 299 -32.30 -38.65 -10.47
CA PRO A 299 -32.43 -39.12 -9.09
C PRO A 299 -31.58 -38.29 -8.13
N ALA A 300 -32.06 -38.10 -6.89
CA ALA A 300 -31.36 -37.34 -5.86
C ALA A 300 -29.91 -37.83 -5.64
N TRP A 301 -29.68 -39.15 -5.69
CA TRP A 301 -28.34 -39.74 -5.56
C TRP A 301 -27.38 -39.31 -6.67
N GLN A 302 -27.86 -39.20 -7.92
CA GLN A 302 -27.06 -38.74 -9.04
C GLN A 302 -26.67 -37.25 -8.89
N LEU A 303 -27.56 -36.43 -8.33
CA LEU A 303 -27.25 -35.02 -8.03
C LEU A 303 -26.16 -34.89 -6.96
N VAL A 304 -26.18 -35.76 -5.94
CA VAL A 304 -25.11 -35.81 -4.93
C VAL A 304 -23.79 -36.28 -5.53
N GLN A 305 -23.82 -37.28 -6.42
CA GLN A 305 -22.61 -37.71 -7.13
C GLN A 305 -22.01 -36.59 -7.99
N LEU A 306 -22.86 -35.81 -8.66
CA LEU A 306 -22.41 -34.66 -9.47
C LEU A 306 -21.88 -33.51 -8.62
N SER A 307 -22.49 -33.22 -7.47
CA SER A 307 -22.02 -32.16 -6.57
C SER A 307 -20.67 -32.48 -5.93
N ARG A 308 -20.34 -33.77 -5.79
CA ARG A 308 -19.08 -34.31 -5.27
C ARG A 308 -18.09 -34.78 -6.34
N HIS A 309 -18.40 -34.56 -7.61
CA HIS A 309 -17.54 -35.00 -8.70
C HIS A 309 -16.20 -34.26 -8.67
N GLU A 310 -15.08 -34.97 -8.82
CA GLU A 310 -13.73 -34.38 -8.70
C GLU A 310 -13.47 -33.26 -9.71
N HIS A 311 -13.96 -33.42 -10.95
CA HIS A 311 -13.86 -32.40 -12.00
C HIS A 311 -14.98 -31.36 -11.99
N ARG A 312 -15.73 -31.23 -10.89
CA ARG A 312 -16.75 -30.19 -10.79
C ARG A 312 -16.04 -28.82 -10.71
N PRO A 313 -16.38 -27.85 -11.57
CA PRO A 313 -15.77 -26.53 -11.50
C PRO A 313 -15.96 -25.90 -10.13
N THR A 314 -14.87 -25.39 -9.58
CA THR A 314 -14.87 -24.64 -8.31
C THR A 314 -15.42 -23.24 -8.53
N ALA A 315 -15.78 -22.52 -7.45
CA ALA A 315 -16.26 -21.14 -7.58
C ALA A 315 -15.21 -20.23 -8.27
N PRO A 316 -13.90 -20.30 -7.93
CA PRO A 316 -12.87 -19.55 -8.66
C PRO A 316 -12.78 -19.90 -10.14
N GLU A 317 -12.91 -21.19 -10.51
CA GLU A 317 -12.91 -21.60 -11.92
C GLU A 317 -14.13 -21.06 -12.69
N LEU A 318 -15.29 -20.99 -12.04
CA LEU A 318 -16.48 -20.40 -12.63
C LEU A 318 -16.30 -18.88 -12.82
N ILE A 319 -15.80 -18.18 -11.79
CA ILE A 319 -15.51 -16.74 -11.87
C ILE A 319 -14.55 -16.48 -13.03
N ALA A 320 -13.42 -17.18 -13.10
CA ALA A 320 -12.42 -17.02 -14.17
C ALA A 320 -12.96 -17.29 -15.58
N ARG A 321 -14.04 -18.07 -15.73
CA ARG A 321 -14.71 -18.30 -17.02
C ARG A 321 -15.81 -17.29 -17.32
N MET A 322 -16.34 -16.62 -16.30
CA MET A 322 -17.45 -15.69 -16.41
C MET A 322 -16.96 -14.26 -16.61
N VAL A 323 -15.92 -13.84 -15.89
CA VAL A 323 -15.40 -12.46 -15.92
C VAL A 323 -14.07 -12.37 -16.65
N SER A 324 -13.84 -11.21 -17.29
CA SER A 324 -12.63 -10.89 -18.04
C SER A 324 -11.51 -10.33 -17.17
N SER A 325 -11.86 -9.68 -16.07
CA SER A 325 -10.98 -9.23 -15.00
C SER A 325 -11.64 -9.53 -13.66
N PHE A 326 -10.85 -9.83 -12.64
CA PHE A 326 -11.35 -10.08 -11.27
C PHE A 326 -10.31 -9.63 -10.26
N VAL A 327 -10.72 -8.78 -9.33
CA VAL A 327 -9.97 -8.42 -8.14
C VAL A 327 -10.69 -9.02 -6.94
N GLU A 328 -10.07 -10.04 -6.35
CA GLU A 328 -10.59 -10.70 -5.15
C GLU A 328 -10.48 -9.74 -3.95
N ILE A 329 -11.53 -9.70 -3.13
CA ILE A 329 -11.53 -9.03 -1.83
C ILE A 329 -11.33 -10.12 -0.80
N ARG A 330 -10.28 -10.00 0.02
CA ARG A 330 -9.86 -11.05 0.95
C ARG A 330 -10.07 -10.62 2.38
N GLY A 331 -10.45 -11.60 3.19
CA GLY A 331 -10.54 -11.46 4.63
C GLY A 331 -11.63 -10.55 5.15
N ASP A 332 -11.78 -10.59 6.47
CA ASP A 332 -12.75 -9.81 7.22
C ASP A 332 -12.14 -8.56 7.90
N ARG A 333 -10.83 -8.34 7.71
CA ARG A 333 -10.02 -7.31 8.40
C ARG A 333 -9.99 -7.45 9.94
N ALA A 334 -10.48 -8.56 10.47
CA ALA A 334 -10.52 -8.90 11.89
C ALA A 334 -9.69 -10.14 12.24
N GLY A 335 -9.08 -10.80 11.25
CA GLY A 335 -8.11 -11.87 11.44
C GLY A 335 -8.46 -13.19 10.76
N ASP A 336 -9.54 -13.23 9.96
CA ASP A 336 -10.03 -14.44 9.30
C ASP A 336 -10.18 -14.24 7.79
N ASP A 337 -9.99 -15.31 7.03
CA ASP A 337 -10.17 -15.38 5.58
C ASP A 337 -10.71 -16.78 5.23
N ASP A 338 -12.03 -16.88 5.06
CA ASP A 338 -12.70 -18.17 4.84
C ASP A 338 -12.49 -18.65 3.39
N PRO A 339 -11.70 -19.71 3.15
CA PRO A 339 -11.44 -20.21 1.80
C PRO A 339 -12.69 -20.80 1.12
N ALA A 340 -13.80 -21.00 1.85
CA ALA A 340 -15.07 -21.44 1.28
C ALA A 340 -15.84 -20.30 0.58
N VAL A 341 -15.45 -19.05 0.81
CA VAL A 341 -16.11 -17.87 0.23
C VAL A 341 -15.11 -17.13 -0.66
N THR A 342 -15.49 -16.92 -1.92
CA THR A 342 -14.75 -16.05 -2.84
C THR A 342 -15.62 -14.87 -3.19
N ALA A 343 -15.14 -13.65 -2.92
CA ALA A 343 -15.80 -12.40 -3.25
C ALA A 343 -14.82 -11.46 -3.94
N GLY A 344 -15.34 -10.55 -4.77
CA GLY A 344 -14.50 -9.61 -5.51
C GLY A 344 -15.28 -8.82 -6.53
N VAL A 345 -14.59 -7.90 -7.20
CA VAL A 345 -15.13 -7.08 -8.29
C VAL A 345 -14.56 -7.59 -9.60
N GLY A 346 -15.37 -7.71 -10.65
CA GLY A 346 -14.87 -8.23 -11.92
C GLY A 346 -15.73 -7.87 -13.11
N SER A 347 -15.10 -7.77 -14.28
CA SER A 347 -15.79 -7.31 -15.49
C SER A 347 -16.46 -8.45 -16.25
N LEU A 348 -17.80 -8.50 -16.26
CA LEU A 348 -18.62 -9.40 -17.07
C LEU A 348 -19.12 -8.67 -18.33
N ALA A 349 -18.67 -9.11 -19.51
CA ALA A 349 -19.08 -8.54 -20.80
C ALA A 349 -18.86 -7.01 -20.94
N GLY A 350 -17.84 -6.47 -20.26
CA GLY A 350 -17.55 -5.02 -20.25
C GLY A 350 -18.27 -4.24 -19.15
N GLU A 351 -18.96 -4.93 -18.23
CA GLU A 351 -19.68 -4.37 -17.07
C GLU A 351 -19.00 -4.84 -15.79
N THR A 352 -18.90 -3.99 -14.75
CA THR A 352 -18.17 -4.27 -13.49
C THR A 352 -19.07 -4.69 -12.35
#